data_AF-A0A936ZF39-F1
#
_entry.id   AF-A0A936ZF39-F1
#
_cell.length_a   1.000
_cell.length_b   1.000
_cell.length_c   1.000
_cell.angle_alpha   90.00
_cell.angle_beta   90.00
_cell.angle_gamma   90.00
#
_symmetry.space_group_name_H-M   'P 1'
#
loop_
_entity.id
_entity.type
_entity.pdbx_description
1 polymer ?
#
loop_
_entity_poly.entity_id
_entity_poly.type
_entity_poly.pdbx_seq_one_letter_code
_entity_poly.pdbx_strand_id
1 'polypeptide(L)'
;MALTTKIIDGDILMLRVGFADGMIVTMTVGRNGKSVTVTPNDPETTERLSSIFHWSADKVGEPGYPFTSLSQVIYGMETLARSALNVEQFIVGLREVLEVSDRHPSAEAGFRPTSFTVVDLSPSGNGWFVDARFQNGERFRLAINKASIGWAAEPPEPTRDKDVMDLLSGLKGARMSTDEDVALLVMEVAHHSSDIAMWLESLRSTTIGRG
;
A
#
# COMPACT_ATOMS: atom_id res chain seq x y z
N MET A 1 -18.59 6.98 4.00
CA MET A 1 -17.28 6.51 3.52
C MET A 1 -17.03 7.15 2.17
N ALA A 2 -15.80 7.58 1.90
CA ALA A 2 -15.46 8.15 0.61
C ALA A 2 -15.42 7.08 -0.50
N LEU A 3 -15.83 7.47 -1.70
CA LEU A 3 -15.69 6.66 -2.91
C LEU A 3 -14.33 6.94 -3.53
N THR A 4 -13.51 5.92 -3.70
CA THR A 4 -12.17 6.07 -4.30
C THR A 4 -12.15 5.49 -5.72
N THR A 5 -11.41 6.12 -6.61
CA THR A 5 -11.08 5.62 -7.94
C THR A 5 -9.60 5.84 -8.14
N LYS A 6 -8.86 4.78 -8.46
CA LYS A 6 -7.42 4.87 -8.70
C LYS A 6 -7.06 4.37 -10.09
N ILE A 7 -6.01 4.95 -10.65
CA ILE A 7 -5.39 4.52 -11.90
C ILE A 7 -3.89 4.45 -11.62
N ILE A 8 -3.29 3.29 -11.88
CA ILE A 8 -1.84 3.09 -11.85
C ILE A 8 -1.49 2.44 -13.18
N ASP A 9 -0.98 3.24 -14.11
CA ASP A 9 -0.65 2.82 -15.47
C ASP A 9 0.73 3.35 -15.86
N GLY A 10 1.73 2.46 -15.82
CA GLY A 10 3.13 2.80 -16.08
C GLY A 10 3.61 3.94 -15.17
N ASP A 11 3.89 5.09 -15.78
CA ASP A 11 4.38 6.30 -15.10
C ASP A 11 3.24 7.21 -14.63
N ILE A 12 1.98 6.85 -14.84
CA ILE A 12 0.81 7.67 -14.45
C ILE A 12 0.15 7.02 -13.25
N LEU A 13 -0.05 7.84 -12.25
CA LEU A 13 -0.72 7.49 -11.02
C LEU A 13 -1.77 8.56 -10.73
N MET A 14 -3.00 8.14 -10.48
CA MET A 14 -4.12 9.01 -10.17
C MET A 14 -4.94 8.40 -9.03
N LEU A 15 -5.31 9.21 -8.06
CA LEU A 15 -6.27 8.88 -7.03
C LEU A 15 -7.34 9.97 -6.98
N ARG A 16 -8.58 9.57 -7.23
CA ARG A 16 -9.77 10.39 -7.08
C ARG A 16 -10.54 9.91 -5.85
N VAL A 17 -10.91 10.84 -4.99
CA VAL A 17 -11.65 10.59 -3.75
C VAL A 17 -12.89 11.47 -3.74
N GLY A 18 -14.07 10.87 -3.71
CA GLY A 18 -15.35 11.55 -3.54
C GLY A 18 -15.88 11.38 -2.12
N PHE A 19 -16.02 12.46 -1.38
CA PHE A 19 -16.55 12.50 -0.03
C PHE A 19 -18.08 12.67 -0.01
N ALA A 20 -18.70 12.34 1.12
CA ALA A 20 -20.16 12.38 1.26
C ALA A 20 -20.73 13.81 1.30
N ASP A 21 -19.89 14.81 1.60
CA ASP A 21 -20.20 16.24 1.54
C ASP A 21 -20.18 16.81 0.11
N GLY A 22 -19.90 15.98 -0.89
CA GLY A 22 -19.83 16.37 -2.30
C GLY A 22 -18.46 16.89 -2.74
N MET A 23 -17.47 16.94 -1.85
CA MET A 23 -16.10 17.26 -2.21
C MET A 23 -15.45 16.12 -2.99
N ILE A 24 -14.73 16.46 -4.05
CA ILE A 24 -13.98 15.52 -4.87
C ILE A 24 -12.54 16.00 -4.94
N VAL A 25 -11.62 15.19 -4.43
CA VAL A 25 -10.17 15.40 -4.51
C VAL A 25 -9.64 14.53 -5.63
N THR A 26 -8.85 15.07 -6.54
CA THR A 26 -8.12 14.30 -7.54
C THR A 26 -6.64 14.64 -7.45
N MET A 27 -5.82 13.63 -7.12
CA MET A 27 -4.37 13.72 -7.04
C MET A 27 -3.77 12.92 -8.19
N THR A 28 -2.80 13.48 -8.90
CA THR A 28 -2.14 12.83 -10.04
C THR A 28 -0.63 13.01 -9.95
N VAL A 29 0.13 11.95 -10.16
CA VAL A 29 1.58 12.00 -10.44
C VAL A 29 1.82 11.32 -11.77
N GLY A 30 2.55 11.97 -12.67
CA GLY A 30 3.14 11.27 -13.80
C GLY A 30 4.13 12.11 -14.61
N ARG A 31 4.32 11.77 -15.88
CA ARG A 31 5.29 12.45 -16.77
C ARG A 31 5.09 13.96 -16.88
N ASN A 32 3.86 14.44 -16.69
CA ASN A 32 3.50 15.85 -16.75
C ASN A 32 3.63 16.57 -15.39
N GLY A 33 4.23 15.91 -14.40
CA GLY A 33 4.40 16.43 -13.05
C GLY A 33 3.34 15.91 -12.07
N LYS A 34 3.24 16.62 -10.94
CA LYS A 34 2.31 16.32 -9.85
C LYS A 34 1.21 17.37 -9.83
N SER A 35 -0.03 16.96 -9.62
CA SER A 35 -1.16 17.87 -9.52
C SER A 35 -2.18 17.39 -8.51
N VAL A 36 -2.83 18.35 -7.86
CA VAL A 36 -4.00 18.12 -7.01
C VAL A 36 -5.09 19.09 -7.43
N THR A 37 -6.31 18.60 -7.49
CA THR A 37 -7.50 19.41 -7.79
C THR A 37 -8.61 19.05 -6.81
N VAL A 38 -9.35 20.06 -6.36
CA VAL A 38 -10.51 19.89 -5.46
C VAL A 38 -11.74 20.48 -6.15
N THR A 39 -12.85 19.74 -6.12
CA THR A 39 -14.15 20.14 -6.70
C THR A 39 -15.25 20.00 -5.65
N PRO A 40 -16.10 21.02 -5.41
CA PRO A 40 -16.04 22.38 -5.97
C PRO A 40 -14.72 23.09 -5.65
N ASN A 41 -14.36 24.09 -6.46
CA ASN A 41 -13.06 24.75 -6.36
C ASN A 41 -12.82 25.32 -4.96
N ASP A 42 -11.82 24.78 -4.28
CA ASP A 42 -11.40 25.17 -2.95
C ASP A 42 -9.86 25.32 -2.94
N PRO A 43 -9.36 26.56 -3.13
CA PRO A 43 -7.93 26.81 -3.22
C PRO A 43 -7.15 26.44 -1.97
N GLU A 44 -7.73 26.64 -0.78
CA GLU A 44 -7.06 26.37 0.50
C GLU A 44 -6.86 24.86 0.69
N THR A 45 -7.93 24.09 0.50
CA THR A 45 -7.88 22.62 0.55
C THR A 45 -6.96 22.07 -0.53
N THR A 46 -6.98 22.65 -1.73
CA THR A 46 -6.10 22.27 -2.85
C THR A 46 -4.63 22.50 -2.49
N GLU A 47 -4.28 23.64 -1.92
CA GLU A 47 -2.90 23.97 -1.53
C GLU A 47 -2.39 23.05 -0.42
N ARG A 48 -3.20 22.83 0.63
CA ARG A 48 -2.86 21.92 1.75
C ARG A 48 -2.60 20.50 1.26
N LEU A 49 -3.47 19.96 0.41
CA LEU A 49 -3.30 18.63 -0.16
C LEU A 49 -2.12 18.57 -1.14
N SER A 50 -1.93 19.59 -1.97
CA SER A 50 -0.77 19.68 -2.89
C SER A 50 0.54 19.62 -2.13
N SER A 51 0.66 20.37 -1.03
CA SER A 51 1.86 20.39 -0.20
C SER A 51 2.21 19.01 0.34
N ILE A 52 1.22 18.31 0.95
CA ILE A 52 1.42 16.98 1.53
C ILE A 52 1.73 15.95 0.43
N PHE A 53 0.94 15.95 -0.65
CA PHE A 53 1.07 15.00 -1.75
C PHE A 53 2.42 15.15 -2.47
N HIS A 54 2.84 16.38 -2.76
CA HIS A 54 4.09 16.63 -3.46
C HIS A 54 5.29 16.23 -2.60
N TRP A 55 5.31 16.66 -1.33
CA TRP A 55 6.36 16.30 -0.38
C TRP A 55 6.47 14.78 -0.24
N SER A 56 5.35 14.08 -0.06
CA SER A 56 5.31 12.62 0.06
C SER A 56 5.88 11.94 -1.18
N ALA A 57 5.47 12.38 -2.37
CA ALA A 57 5.97 11.86 -3.64
C ALA A 57 7.46 12.16 -3.87
N ASP A 58 8.02 13.25 -3.32
CA ASP A 58 9.45 13.57 -3.40
C ASP A 58 10.30 12.74 -2.42
N LYS A 59 9.73 12.36 -1.26
CA LYS A 59 10.41 11.55 -0.24
C LYS A 59 10.46 10.05 -0.54
N VAL A 60 9.73 9.58 -1.55
CA VAL A 60 9.74 8.18 -1.96
C VAL A 60 11.17 7.71 -2.24
N GLY A 61 11.60 6.66 -1.54
CA GLY A 61 12.93 6.09 -1.68
C GLY A 61 14.02 6.76 -0.83
N GLU A 62 13.71 7.83 -0.09
CA GLU A 62 14.63 8.37 0.91
C GLU A 62 14.72 7.45 2.16
N PRO A 63 15.92 7.27 2.75
CA PRO A 63 16.07 6.53 4.01
C PRO A 63 15.24 7.14 5.14
N GLY A 64 14.40 6.33 5.79
CA GLY A 64 13.54 6.77 6.91
C GLY A 64 12.16 7.29 6.50
N TYR A 65 11.84 7.30 5.20
CA TYR A 65 10.48 7.54 4.72
C TYR A 65 9.70 6.20 4.65
N PRO A 66 8.44 6.12 5.12
CA PRO A 66 7.67 4.88 5.17
C PRO A 66 7.34 4.26 3.81
N PHE A 67 7.43 5.01 2.71
CA PHE A 67 7.07 4.52 1.38
C PHE A 67 8.28 4.45 0.43
N THR A 68 8.45 3.30 -0.21
CA THR A 68 9.53 3.01 -1.16
C THR A 68 9.09 3.17 -2.62
N SER A 69 7.79 3.29 -2.90
CA SER A 69 7.26 3.59 -4.23
C SER A 69 6.03 4.50 -4.20
N LEU A 70 5.79 5.21 -5.31
CA LEU A 70 4.61 6.06 -5.48
C LEU A 70 3.29 5.28 -5.42
N SER A 71 3.32 4.01 -5.87
CA SER A 71 2.17 3.10 -5.73
C SER A 71 1.77 2.96 -4.27
N GLN A 72 2.72 2.68 -3.37
CA GLN A 72 2.44 2.55 -1.94
C GLN A 72 1.88 3.85 -1.33
N VAL A 73 2.42 5.01 -1.75
CA VAL A 73 1.88 6.32 -1.33
C VAL A 73 0.40 6.41 -1.67
N ILE A 74 -0.02 6.06 -2.89
CA ILE A 74 -1.44 6.07 -3.26
C ILE A 74 -2.28 5.05 -2.52
N TYR A 75 -1.75 3.86 -2.25
CA TYR A 75 -2.49 2.88 -1.45
C TYR A 75 -2.72 3.37 -0.01
N GLY A 76 -1.71 3.99 0.61
CA GLY A 76 -1.84 4.62 1.91
C GLY A 76 -2.89 5.73 1.90
N MET A 77 -2.85 6.59 0.88
CA MET A 77 -3.84 7.65 0.68
C MET A 77 -5.25 7.11 0.43
N GLU A 78 -5.40 6.05 -0.36
CA GLU A 78 -6.70 5.42 -0.63
C GLU A 78 -7.29 4.84 0.67
N THR A 79 -6.47 4.16 1.47
CA THR A 79 -6.89 3.57 2.73
C THR A 79 -7.38 4.63 3.71
N LEU A 80 -6.64 5.73 3.84
CA LEU A 80 -7.04 6.90 4.63
C LEU A 80 -8.31 7.56 4.09
N ALA A 81 -8.44 7.69 2.78
CA ALA A 81 -9.62 8.27 2.16
C ALA A 81 -10.89 7.44 2.48
N ARG A 82 -10.79 6.12 2.44
CA ARG A 82 -11.93 5.22 2.73
C ARG A 82 -12.39 5.28 4.18
N SER A 83 -11.47 5.54 5.12
CA SER A 83 -11.79 5.69 6.55
C SER A 83 -12.22 7.11 6.92
N ALA A 84 -11.86 8.12 6.13
CA ALA A 84 -12.24 9.51 6.37
C ALA A 84 -13.72 9.77 6.09
N LEU A 85 -14.35 10.56 6.96
CA LEU A 85 -15.74 10.99 6.80
C LEU A 85 -15.86 12.21 5.86
N ASN A 86 -14.83 13.06 5.82
CA ASN A 86 -14.76 14.28 5.02
C ASN A 86 -13.31 14.62 4.66
N VAL A 87 -13.13 15.65 3.83
CA VAL A 87 -11.82 16.07 3.33
C VAL A 87 -10.86 16.54 4.43
N GLU A 88 -11.36 17.16 5.50
CA GLU A 88 -10.52 17.61 6.62
C GLU A 88 -9.94 16.44 7.41
N GLN A 89 -10.76 15.43 7.72
CA GLN A 89 -10.25 14.20 8.35
C GLN A 89 -9.24 13.49 7.46
N PHE A 90 -9.46 13.51 6.15
CA PHE A 90 -8.51 12.97 5.20
C PHE A 90 -7.17 13.74 5.25
N ILE A 91 -7.18 15.07 5.24
CA ILE A 91 -5.97 15.90 5.34
C ILE A 91 -5.22 15.64 6.65
N VAL A 92 -5.93 15.57 7.78
CA VAL A 92 -5.31 15.28 9.08
C VAL A 92 -4.62 13.90 9.06
N GLY A 93 -5.33 12.87 8.59
CA GLY A 93 -4.77 11.52 8.47
C GLY A 93 -3.58 11.46 7.51
N LEU A 94 -3.61 12.21 6.41
CA LEU A 94 -2.49 12.31 5.48
C LEU A 94 -1.26 12.94 6.14
N ARG A 95 -1.42 13.99 6.96
CA ARG A 95 -0.30 14.56 7.70
C ARG A 95 0.28 13.56 8.71
N GLU A 96 -0.56 12.82 9.40
CA GLU A 96 -0.12 11.83 10.38
C GLU A 96 0.60 10.64 9.73
N VAL A 97 0.15 10.18 8.57
CA VAL A 97 0.74 9.00 7.92
C VAL A 97 1.93 9.38 7.04
N LEU A 98 1.88 10.55 6.41
CA LEU A 98 2.89 10.97 5.44
C LEU A 98 3.92 11.91 6.08
N GLU A 99 3.52 12.91 6.86
CA GLU A 99 4.40 13.98 7.38
C GLU A 99 5.12 13.63 8.71
N VAL A 100 4.79 12.52 9.39
CA VAL A 100 5.29 12.20 10.76
C VAL A 100 6.77 11.81 10.85
N SER A 101 7.52 11.72 9.76
CA SER A 101 8.98 11.50 9.86
C SER A 101 9.77 12.69 10.42
N ASP A 102 9.17 13.88 10.63
CA ASP A 102 9.88 15.07 11.15
C ASP A 102 9.57 15.42 12.62
N ARG A 103 8.73 14.63 13.31
CA ARG A 103 8.56 14.75 14.77
C ARG A 103 9.28 13.60 15.46
N HIS A 104 10.30 13.96 16.24
CA HIS A 104 10.93 13.05 17.20
C HIS A 104 9.85 12.32 18.03
N PRO A 105 10.01 11.01 18.26
CA PRO A 105 8.98 10.20 18.89
C PRO A 105 8.81 10.62 20.35
N SER A 106 7.64 11.18 20.69
CA SER A 106 7.18 11.13 22.07
C SER A 106 6.64 9.72 22.30
N ALA A 107 7.23 9.07 23.30
CA ALA A 107 6.95 7.70 23.69
C ALA A 107 5.46 7.46 23.97
N GLU A 108 5.06 6.19 23.79
CA GLU A 108 3.79 5.56 24.16
C GLU A 108 2.84 5.22 23.00
N ALA A 109 3.32 4.37 22.10
CA ALA A 109 2.54 3.27 21.55
C ALA A 109 3.53 2.13 21.29
N GLY A 110 3.17 0.90 21.64
CA GLY A 110 4.06 -0.25 21.52
C GLY A 110 4.58 -0.40 20.09
N PHE A 111 5.80 0.07 19.84
CA PHE A 111 6.51 -0.11 18.59
C PHE A 111 6.82 -1.61 18.45
N ARG A 112 6.04 -2.29 17.60
CA ARG A 112 6.58 -3.42 16.86
C ARG A 112 7.66 -2.84 15.94
N PRO A 113 8.90 -3.36 15.96
CA PRO A 113 9.97 -2.79 15.16
C PRO A 113 9.59 -2.83 13.69
N THR A 114 9.47 -1.66 13.07
CA THR A 114 9.33 -1.49 11.62
C THR A 114 10.52 -2.17 10.96
N SER A 115 10.24 -3.31 10.33
CA SER A 115 11.21 -4.01 9.51
C SER A 115 11.41 -3.19 8.24
N PHE A 116 12.66 -2.88 7.90
CA PHE A 116 13.10 -2.19 6.68
C PHE A 116 12.91 -3.09 5.44
N THR A 117 11.78 -3.78 5.34
CA THR A 117 11.43 -4.67 4.24
C THR A 117 10.96 -3.83 3.06
N VAL A 118 11.70 -3.91 1.95
CA VAL A 118 11.34 -3.21 0.70
C VAL A 118 10.35 -4.09 -0.03
N VAL A 119 9.17 -3.56 -0.36
CA VAL A 119 8.13 -4.33 -1.07
C VAL A 119 7.62 -3.53 -2.26
N ASP A 120 7.77 -4.05 -3.46
CA ASP A 120 7.20 -3.45 -4.67
C ASP A 120 5.93 -4.19 -5.07
N LEU A 121 4.83 -3.45 -5.21
CA LEU A 121 3.57 -3.92 -5.77
C LEU A 121 3.36 -3.28 -7.13
N SER A 122 3.22 -4.09 -8.17
CA SER A 122 3.01 -3.62 -9.53
C SER A 122 1.92 -4.42 -10.25
N PRO A 123 1.07 -3.77 -11.05
CA PRO A 123 0.22 -4.48 -12.00
C PRO A 123 1.09 -5.05 -13.14
N SER A 124 0.72 -6.22 -13.67
CA SER A 124 1.39 -6.83 -14.81
C SER A 124 0.39 -7.61 -15.67
N GLY A 125 0.09 -7.06 -16.85
CA GLY A 125 -0.92 -7.61 -17.74
C GLY A 125 -2.27 -7.75 -17.03
N ASN A 126 -2.74 -9.00 -16.89
CA ASN A 126 -4.02 -9.33 -16.23
C ASN A 126 -3.84 -9.75 -14.75
N GLY A 127 -2.80 -9.28 -14.07
CA GLY A 127 -2.46 -9.71 -12.72
C GLY A 127 -1.61 -8.71 -11.93
N TRP A 128 -1.12 -9.15 -10.79
CA TRP A 128 -0.38 -8.40 -9.79
C TRP A 128 0.93 -9.10 -9.46
N PHE A 129 1.98 -8.30 -9.27
CA PHE A 129 3.29 -8.75 -8.86
C PHE A 129 3.68 -8.10 -7.54
N VAL A 130 4.14 -8.92 -6.60
CA VAL A 130 4.73 -8.48 -5.33
C VAL A 130 6.19 -8.94 -5.31
N ASP A 131 7.14 -8.02 -5.20
CA ASP A 131 8.55 -8.33 -4.96
C ASP A 131 8.91 -7.80 -3.57
N ALA A 132 9.18 -8.69 -2.62
CA ALA A 132 9.53 -8.33 -1.25
C ALA A 132 10.98 -8.71 -0.97
N ARG A 133 11.75 -7.77 -0.42
CA ARG A 133 13.13 -7.98 0.01
C ARG A 133 13.25 -7.65 1.49
N PHE A 134 13.57 -8.67 2.26
CA PHE A 134 13.73 -8.62 3.71
C PHE A 134 15.13 -8.20 4.13
N GLN A 135 15.26 -7.78 5.39
CA GLN A 135 16.52 -7.29 5.96
C GLN A 135 17.62 -8.36 6.00
N ASN A 136 17.24 -9.61 6.23
CA ASN A 136 18.14 -10.75 6.27
C ASN A 136 18.67 -11.14 4.87
N GLY A 137 18.26 -10.43 3.81
CA GLY A 137 18.65 -10.68 2.43
C GLY A 137 17.74 -11.69 1.72
N GLU A 138 16.78 -12.29 2.42
CA GLU A 138 15.74 -13.09 1.78
C GLU A 138 14.89 -12.21 0.88
N ARG A 139 14.41 -12.79 -0.22
CA ARG A 139 13.42 -12.14 -1.06
C ARG A 139 12.38 -13.14 -1.51
N PHE A 140 11.19 -12.62 -1.79
CA PHE A 140 10.22 -13.37 -2.56
C PHE A 140 9.64 -12.56 -3.71
N ARG A 141 9.21 -13.29 -4.73
CA ARG A 141 8.40 -12.77 -5.82
C ARG A 141 7.11 -13.55 -5.92
N LEU A 142 6.01 -12.82 -5.94
CA LEU A 142 4.69 -13.36 -6.12
C LEU A 142 4.06 -12.79 -7.38
N ALA A 143 3.44 -13.65 -8.19
CA ALA A 143 2.64 -13.29 -9.34
C ALA A 143 1.24 -13.87 -9.16
N ILE A 144 0.22 -13.01 -9.12
CA ILE A 144 -1.18 -13.39 -8.97
C ILE A 144 -1.92 -12.93 -10.22
N ASN A 145 -2.63 -13.82 -10.88
CA ASN A 145 -3.56 -13.44 -11.94
C ASN A 145 -4.82 -14.31 -11.83
N LYS A 146 -5.84 -14.04 -12.65
CA LYS A 146 -7.12 -14.77 -12.57
C LYS A 146 -6.96 -16.30 -12.66
N ALA A 147 -6.03 -16.80 -13.47
CA ALA A 147 -5.85 -18.23 -13.72
C ALA A 147 -4.90 -18.93 -12.72
N SER A 148 -3.92 -18.23 -12.16
CA SER A 148 -2.82 -18.85 -11.41
C SER A 148 -2.23 -17.97 -10.33
N ILE A 149 -1.49 -18.60 -9.41
CA ILE A 149 -0.57 -17.96 -8.48
C ILE A 149 0.81 -18.58 -8.72
N GLY A 150 1.83 -17.75 -8.80
CA GLY A 150 3.23 -18.16 -8.88
C GLY A 150 4.03 -17.51 -7.77
N TRP A 151 4.89 -18.28 -7.13
CA TRP A 151 5.74 -17.86 -6.02
C TRP A 151 7.18 -18.31 -6.28
N ALA A 152 8.14 -17.50 -5.90
CA ALA A 152 9.55 -17.87 -5.83
C ALA A 152 10.22 -17.16 -4.66
N ALA A 153 11.10 -17.85 -3.95
CA ALA A 153 11.94 -17.29 -2.91
C ALA A 153 13.43 -17.39 -3.26
N GLU A 154 14.21 -16.46 -2.72
CA GLU A 154 15.66 -16.56 -2.68
C GLU A 154 16.17 -16.25 -1.27
N PRO A 155 16.91 -17.19 -0.63
CA PRO A 155 17.23 -18.54 -1.11
C PRO A 155 15.95 -19.39 -1.34
N PRO A 156 15.99 -20.42 -2.20
CA PRO A 156 14.83 -21.28 -2.44
C PRO A 156 14.31 -21.91 -1.14
N GLU A 157 12.99 -21.94 -0.97
CA GLU A 157 12.31 -22.37 0.26
C GLU A 157 11.43 -23.64 0.04
N PRO A 158 12.02 -24.77 -0.42
CA PRO A 158 11.25 -25.94 -0.86
C PRO A 158 10.41 -26.58 0.25
N THR A 159 10.78 -26.38 1.52
CA THR A 159 10.04 -26.87 2.69
C THR A 159 8.78 -26.05 2.97
N ARG A 160 8.71 -24.79 2.52
CA ARG A 160 7.59 -23.87 2.75
C ARG A 160 6.77 -23.58 1.49
N ASP A 161 7.27 -23.90 0.30
CA ASP A 161 6.59 -23.66 -0.98
C ASP A 161 5.15 -24.20 -1.00
N LYS A 162 4.95 -25.45 -0.56
CA LYS A 162 3.60 -26.06 -0.53
C LYS A 162 2.67 -25.27 0.39
N ASP A 163 3.15 -24.94 1.59
CA ASP A 163 2.39 -24.23 2.61
C ASP A 163 2.03 -22.81 2.16
N VAL A 164 2.94 -22.12 1.48
CA VAL A 164 2.70 -20.80 0.86
C VAL A 164 1.63 -20.92 -0.22
N MET A 165 1.76 -21.90 -1.12
CA MET A 165 0.82 -22.10 -2.22
C MET A 165 -0.58 -22.49 -1.74
N ASP A 166 -0.70 -23.34 -0.73
CA ASP A 166 -1.99 -23.73 -0.14
C ASP A 166 -2.70 -22.52 0.48
N LEU A 167 -1.96 -21.67 1.20
CA LEU A 167 -2.52 -20.47 1.84
C LEU A 167 -2.96 -19.43 0.82
N LEU A 168 -2.12 -19.13 -0.18
CA LEU A 168 -2.43 -18.15 -1.22
C LEU A 168 -3.58 -18.60 -2.12
N SER A 169 -3.66 -19.91 -2.42
CA SER A 169 -4.78 -20.48 -3.16
C SER A 169 -6.08 -20.40 -2.35
N GLY A 170 -6.01 -20.63 -1.04
CA GLY A 170 -7.14 -20.42 -0.13
C GLY A 170 -7.62 -18.97 -0.08
N LEU A 171 -6.69 -18.02 0.02
CA LEU A 171 -6.96 -16.58 -0.02
C LEU A 171 -7.65 -16.14 -1.30
N LYS A 172 -7.20 -16.64 -2.45
CA LYS A 172 -7.79 -16.36 -3.76
C LYS A 172 -9.12 -17.07 -3.98
N GLY A 173 -9.30 -18.26 -3.41
CA GLY A 173 -10.55 -19.03 -3.48
C GLY A 173 -11.65 -18.50 -2.56
N ALA A 174 -11.31 -17.66 -1.57
CA ALA A 174 -12.28 -17.02 -0.70
C ALA A 174 -13.19 -16.08 -1.52
N ARG A 175 -14.51 -16.26 -1.41
CA ARG A 175 -15.56 -15.63 -2.25
C ARG A 175 -15.57 -14.09 -2.31
N MET A 176 -14.69 -13.39 -1.61
CA MET A 176 -14.68 -11.93 -1.49
C MET A 176 -13.34 -11.26 -1.79
N SER A 177 -12.30 -12.02 -2.18
CA SER A 177 -10.98 -11.45 -2.46
C SER A 177 -10.73 -11.36 -3.96
N THR A 178 -10.49 -10.16 -4.49
CA THR A 178 -9.94 -9.99 -5.85
C THR A 178 -8.45 -10.34 -5.86
N ASP A 179 -7.88 -10.60 -7.05
CA ASP A 179 -6.42 -10.81 -7.18
C ASP A 179 -5.62 -9.62 -6.61
N GLU A 180 -6.19 -8.41 -6.70
CA GLU A 180 -5.65 -7.19 -6.11
C GLU A 180 -5.67 -7.23 -4.58
N ASP A 181 -6.81 -7.62 -3.98
CA ASP A 181 -6.94 -7.71 -2.52
C ASP A 181 -5.95 -8.73 -1.93
N VAL A 182 -5.72 -9.84 -2.64
CA VAL A 182 -4.73 -10.84 -2.23
C VAL A 182 -3.32 -10.27 -2.35
N ALA A 183 -3.00 -9.57 -3.44
CA ALA A 183 -1.69 -8.94 -3.63
C ALA A 183 -1.39 -7.88 -2.55
N LEU A 184 -2.39 -7.09 -2.20
CA LEU A 184 -2.31 -6.08 -1.15
C LEU A 184 -2.10 -6.69 0.22
N LEU A 185 -2.86 -7.73 0.56
CA LEU A 185 -2.68 -8.44 1.82
C LEU A 185 -1.27 -9.03 1.93
N VAL A 186 -0.78 -9.66 0.87
CA VAL A 186 0.57 -10.22 0.83
C VAL A 186 1.63 -9.14 1.03
N MET A 187 1.49 -8.01 0.33
CA MET A 187 2.39 -6.87 0.42
C MET A 187 2.41 -6.29 1.84
N GLU A 188 1.24 -6.03 2.41
CA GLU A 188 1.09 -5.45 3.76
C GLU A 188 1.74 -6.34 4.81
N VAL A 189 1.45 -7.65 4.77
CA VAL A 189 2.04 -8.60 5.72
C VAL A 189 3.55 -8.68 5.55
N ALA A 190 4.06 -8.61 4.30
CA ALA A 190 5.50 -8.63 4.05
C ALA A 190 6.18 -7.38 4.61
N HIS A 191 5.55 -6.21 4.50
CA HIS A 191 6.07 -4.95 5.03
C HIS A 191 6.32 -5.01 6.55
N HIS A 192 5.46 -5.71 7.30
CA HIS A 192 5.59 -5.87 8.75
C HIS A 192 6.39 -7.10 9.19
N SER A 193 7.00 -7.82 8.25
CA SER A 193 7.72 -9.06 8.52
C SER A 193 9.23 -8.88 8.32
N SER A 194 10.02 -9.49 9.19
CA SER A 194 11.49 -9.43 9.13
C SER A 194 12.12 -10.40 8.12
N ASP A 195 11.37 -11.44 7.74
CA ASP A 195 11.81 -12.58 6.93
C ASP A 195 10.59 -13.35 6.37
N ILE A 196 10.85 -14.33 5.49
CA ILE A 196 9.81 -15.15 4.84
C ILE A 196 9.01 -15.97 5.87
N ALA A 197 9.64 -16.43 6.95
CA ALA A 197 8.98 -17.27 7.95
C ALA A 197 7.94 -16.46 8.75
N MET A 198 8.34 -15.27 9.21
CA MET A 198 7.46 -14.33 9.92
C MET A 198 6.34 -13.82 9.00
N TRP A 199 6.64 -13.60 7.73
CA TRP A 199 5.63 -13.28 6.72
C TRP A 199 4.56 -14.35 6.61
N LEU A 200 4.96 -15.62 6.46
CA LEU A 200 4.02 -16.73 6.34
C LEU A 200 3.18 -16.93 7.61
N GLU A 201 3.78 -16.79 8.79
CA GLU A 201 3.07 -16.88 10.08
C GLU A 201 2.05 -15.75 10.26
N SER A 202 2.41 -14.53 9.89
CA SER A 202 1.54 -13.36 9.95
C SER A 202 0.39 -13.46 8.93
N LEU A 203 0.66 -14.02 7.75
CA LEU A 203 -0.34 -14.26 6.71
C LEU A 203 -1.37 -15.30 7.17
N ARG A 204 -0.92 -16.35 7.87
CA ARG A 204 -1.80 -17.34 8.54
C ARG A 204 -2.67 -16.71 9.63
N SER A 205 -2.07 -15.88 10.48
CA SER A 205 -2.79 -15.26 11.59
C SER A 205 -3.89 -14.31 11.09
N THR A 206 -3.62 -13.58 10.01
CA THR A 206 -4.56 -12.63 9.40
C THR A 206 -5.73 -13.33 8.69
N THR A 207 -5.53 -14.57 8.23
CA THR A 207 -6.56 -15.37 7.56
C THR A 207 -7.45 -16.15 8.52
N ILE A 208 -6.93 -16.59 9.66
CA ILE A 208 -7.69 -17.34 10.68
C ILE A 208 -8.54 -16.40 11.56
N GLY A 209 -8.12 -15.14 11.77
CA GLY A 209 -8.86 -14.17 12.60
C GLY A 209 -10.13 -13.57 11.98
N ARG A 210 -10.54 -14.01 10.78
CA ARG A 210 -11.77 -13.57 10.08
C ARG A 210 -12.83 -14.67 9.91
N GLY A 211 -12.67 -15.80 10.61
CA GLY A 211 -13.64 -16.91 10.66
C GLY A 211 -14.72 -16.72 11.72
#